data_AF-A0A7J7JQQ4-F1
#
_entry.id   AF-A0A7J7JQQ4-F1
#
_cell.length_a   1.000
_cell.length_b   1.000
_cell.length_c   1.000
_cell.angle_alpha   90.00
_cell.angle_beta   90.00
_cell.angle_gamma   90.00
#
_symmetry.space_group_name_H-M   'P 1'
#
loop_
_entity.id
_entity.type
_entity.pdbx_description
1 polymer ?
#
loop_
_entity_poly.entity_id
_entity_poly.type
_entity_poly.pdbx_seq_one_letter_code
_entity_poly.pdbx_strand_id
1 'polypeptide(L)'
;MFYSISLQDNLSGMDHGDFYGLLSKYKFVMAAENAVCDDYITEKLWRSFYVGTVPIIYGSPSIKDFLPCSDSAVLVNDFQSVKSLASFIKKIDSNTSLYSHYTRYKTQGVSNSVLSNTFKNQKFSPMGVDDGRPNFISASQCGACHRLHYPRKSTGSKHIKCPMPVEFSMENPDILLSKPNDYFAQEYIYRQYQSEALVTYLQKSGNWTYLDLYNNAYMRLAKDRPEFISQRIISNFKRYAEENEM
;
A
#
# COMPACT_ATOMS: atom_id res chain seq x y z
N MET A 1 -6.89 -5.84 33.07
CA MET A 1 -8.24 -6.03 32.49
C MET A 1 -8.05 -6.63 31.11
N PHE A 2 -8.27 -7.93 30.94
CA PHE A 2 -8.11 -8.58 29.64
C PHE A 2 -9.42 -8.42 28.87
N TYR A 3 -9.45 -7.52 27.89
CA TYR A 3 -10.58 -7.45 26.96
C TYR A 3 -10.63 -8.76 26.15
N SER A 4 -11.74 -9.48 26.31
CA SER A 4 -12.14 -10.59 25.44
C SER A 4 -12.62 -9.98 24.14
N ILE A 5 -11.80 -10.06 23.10
CA ILE A 5 -12.18 -9.62 21.75
C ILE A 5 -12.92 -10.78 21.11
N SER A 6 -14.23 -10.60 20.91
CA SER A 6 -15.02 -11.52 20.10
C SER A 6 -14.67 -11.33 18.63
N LEU A 7 -14.34 -12.41 17.92
CA LEU A 7 -14.12 -12.39 16.47
C LEU A 7 -15.43 -12.26 15.66
N GLN A 8 -16.58 -12.23 16.34
CA GLN A 8 -17.92 -12.14 15.72
C GLN A 8 -18.36 -10.69 15.54
N ASP A 9 -17.77 -9.76 16.28
CA ASP A 9 -18.10 -8.34 16.20
C ASP A 9 -17.14 -7.65 15.24
N ASN A 10 -17.69 -6.86 14.31
CA ASN A 10 -16.88 -6.03 13.42
C ASN A 10 -16.13 -4.98 14.26
N LEU A 11 -14.81 -4.87 14.03
CA LEU A 11 -14.03 -3.78 14.60
C LEU A 11 -14.59 -2.44 14.10
N SER A 12 -14.77 -1.50 15.02
CA SER A 12 -15.28 -0.14 14.76
C SER A 12 -14.34 0.70 13.87
N GLY A 13 -13.13 0.23 13.60
CA GLY A 13 -12.22 0.87 12.68
C GLY A 13 -10.88 0.15 12.53
N MET A 14 -10.17 0.52 11.47
CA MET A 14 -8.82 0.06 11.12
C MET A 14 -7.72 0.56 12.07
N ASP A 15 -8.02 1.59 12.87
CA ASP A 15 -7.11 2.21 13.84
C ASP A 15 -7.77 2.20 15.23
N HIS A 16 -8.31 1.04 15.63
CA HIS A 16 -9.04 0.88 16.89
C HIS A 16 -8.17 0.23 17.97
N GLY A 17 -8.32 0.67 19.22
CA GLY A 17 -7.57 0.17 20.37
C GLY A 17 -7.69 -1.35 20.56
N ASP A 18 -8.88 -1.91 20.34
CA ASP A 18 -9.09 -3.37 20.42
C ASP A 18 -8.29 -4.13 19.37
N PHE A 19 -8.17 -3.59 18.15
CA PHE A 19 -7.37 -4.22 17.11
C PHE A 19 -5.90 -4.27 17.53
N TYR A 20 -5.36 -3.18 18.05
CA TYR A 20 -4.00 -3.16 18.60
C TYR A 20 -3.84 -4.09 19.81
N GLY A 21 -4.84 -4.13 20.68
CA GLY A 21 -4.91 -5.07 21.80
C GLY A 21 -4.86 -6.52 21.34
N LEU A 22 -5.52 -6.87 20.23
CA LEU A 22 -5.42 -8.19 19.63
C LEU A 22 -4.02 -8.45 19.06
N LEU A 23 -3.51 -7.56 18.22
CA LEU A 23 -2.21 -7.74 17.56
C LEU A 23 -1.08 -7.91 18.58
N SER A 24 -1.08 -7.12 19.66
CA SER A 24 -0.06 -7.17 20.72
C SER A 24 0.05 -8.51 21.45
N LYS A 25 -0.96 -9.38 21.34
CA LYS A 25 -0.94 -10.73 21.94
C LYS A 25 -0.13 -11.73 21.12
N TYR A 26 0.30 -11.38 19.91
CA TYR A 26 1.02 -12.27 18.99
C TYR A 26 2.46 -11.80 18.78
N LYS A 27 3.38 -12.76 18.64
CA LYS A 27 4.79 -12.47 18.30
C LYS A 27 4.98 -12.02 16.86
N PHE A 28 4.12 -12.51 15.95
CA PHE A 28 4.19 -12.24 14.53
C PHE A 28 2.84 -11.77 13.99
N VAL A 29 2.86 -10.89 13.00
CA VAL A 29 1.66 -10.41 12.29
C VAL A 29 1.94 -10.45 10.79
N MET A 30 0.99 -10.96 10.00
CA MET A 30 1.06 -10.87 8.55
C MET A 30 0.76 -9.44 8.10
N ALA A 31 1.75 -8.79 7.48
CA ALA A 31 1.65 -7.45 6.91
C ALA A 31 1.77 -7.54 5.38
N ALA A 32 0.77 -8.16 4.75
CA ALA A 32 0.72 -8.33 3.30
C ALA A 32 0.01 -7.15 2.62
N GLU A 33 0.63 -6.58 1.61
CA GLU A 33 0.00 -5.60 0.74
C GLU A 33 -0.84 -6.27 -0.35
N ASN A 34 -1.81 -5.53 -0.86
CA ASN A 34 -2.72 -6.01 -1.91
C ASN A 34 -2.01 -6.20 -3.26
N ALA A 35 -0.84 -5.58 -3.44
CA ALA A 35 -0.02 -5.66 -4.63
C ALA A 35 1.46 -5.46 -4.29
N VAL A 36 2.34 -6.03 -5.11
CA VAL A 36 3.79 -5.81 -5.03
C VAL A 36 4.13 -4.62 -5.92
N CYS A 37 4.49 -3.49 -5.31
CA CYS A 37 4.88 -2.28 -6.04
C CYS A 37 5.88 -1.47 -5.23
N ASP A 38 6.84 -0.85 -5.92
CA ASP A 38 7.78 0.09 -5.32
C ASP A 38 7.04 1.19 -4.55
N ASP A 39 7.53 1.45 -3.34
CA ASP A 39 7.01 2.46 -2.40
C ASP A 39 5.55 2.25 -1.93
N TYR A 40 4.89 1.16 -2.32
CA TYR A 40 3.57 0.80 -1.81
C TYR A 40 3.69 0.10 -0.44
N ILE A 41 3.82 0.92 0.60
CA ILE A 41 3.97 0.51 1.99
C ILE A 41 2.92 1.24 2.80
N THR A 42 1.99 0.50 3.40
CA THR A 42 0.86 1.10 4.10
C THR A 42 0.96 0.92 5.61
N GLU A 43 -0.14 1.24 6.29
CA GLU A 43 -0.27 1.14 7.73
C GLU A 43 -0.01 -0.29 8.26
N LYS A 44 -0.14 -1.33 7.43
CA LYS A 44 0.08 -2.74 7.83
C LYS A 44 1.46 -2.96 8.42
N LEU A 45 2.50 -2.36 7.84
CA LEU A 45 3.86 -2.39 8.38
C LEU A 45 3.91 -1.70 9.76
N TRP A 46 3.43 -0.46 9.81
CA TRP A 46 3.59 0.42 10.95
C TRP A 46 2.83 -0.06 12.19
N ARG A 47 1.65 -0.69 12.00
CA ARG A 47 0.88 -1.28 13.08
C ARG A 47 1.69 -2.33 13.85
N SER A 48 2.44 -3.19 13.16
CA SER A 48 3.28 -4.20 13.80
C SER A 48 4.34 -3.57 14.69
N PHE A 49 5.05 -2.56 14.20
CA PHE A 49 6.05 -1.86 15.01
C PHE A 49 5.44 -1.08 16.17
N TYR A 50 4.26 -0.49 15.97
CA TYR A 50 3.52 0.23 17.01
C TYR A 50 3.16 -0.67 18.19
N VAL A 51 2.65 -1.88 17.93
CA VAL A 51 2.33 -2.86 18.99
C VAL A 51 3.50 -3.79 19.36
N GLY A 52 4.65 -3.59 18.73
CA GLY A 52 5.88 -4.32 19.03
C GLY A 52 5.89 -5.79 18.58
N THR A 53 5.15 -6.14 17.54
CA THR A 53 5.17 -7.47 16.93
C THR A 53 6.11 -7.50 15.73
N VAL A 54 6.60 -8.69 15.36
CA VAL A 54 7.46 -8.85 14.19
C VAL A 54 6.59 -9.00 12.93
N PRO A 55 6.64 -8.08 11.96
CA PRO A 55 5.86 -8.20 10.73
C PRO A 55 6.45 -9.29 9.81
N ILE A 56 5.57 -10.08 9.22
CA ILE A 56 5.85 -10.95 8.07
C ILE A 56 5.34 -10.23 6.83
N ILE A 57 6.25 -9.75 5.98
CA ILE A 57 5.93 -8.78 4.93
C ILE A 57 5.94 -9.42 3.55
N TYR A 58 4.84 -9.22 2.82
CA TYR A 58 4.75 -9.44 1.39
C TYR A 58 4.24 -8.14 0.75
N GLY A 59 5.02 -7.49 -0.12
CA GLY A 59 4.67 -6.17 -0.63
C GLY A 59 5.84 -5.50 -1.33
N SER A 60 6.02 -4.19 -1.08
CA SER A 60 7.02 -3.37 -1.77
C SER A 60 8.44 -3.96 -1.79
N PRO A 61 9.12 -3.99 -2.96
CA PRO A 61 10.55 -4.29 -3.04
C PRO A 61 11.43 -3.30 -2.26
N SER A 62 10.98 -2.04 -2.09
CA SER A 62 11.70 -1.00 -1.33
C SER A 62 11.50 -1.08 0.18
N ILE A 63 10.81 -2.10 0.70
CA ILE A 63 10.46 -2.21 2.14
C ILE A 63 11.66 -2.07 3.09
N LYS A 64 12.84 -2.54 2.68
CA LYS A 64 14.06 -2.50 3.49
C LYS A 64 14.45 -1.07 3.90
N ASP A 65 14.12 -0.07 3.09
CA ASP A 65 14.38 1.34 3.38
C ASP A 65 13.52 1.87 4.54
N PHE A 66 12.44 1.16 4.87
CA PHE A 66 11.45 1.54 5.88
C PHE A 66 11.52 0.70 7.17
N LEU A 67 12.45 -0.26 7.24
CA LEU A 67 12.66 -1.08 8.43
C LEU A 67 13.55 -0.37 9.46
N PRO A 68 13.23 -0.41 10.77
CA PRO A 68 14.09 0.12 11.83
C PRO A 68 15.53 -0.44 11.84
N CYS A 69 15.66 -1.74 11.52
CA CYS A 69 16.92 -2.43 11.30
C CYS A 69 16.74 -3.53 10.26
N SER A 70 17.84 -4.02 9.67
CA SER A 70 17.79 -4.98 8.56
C SER A 70 17.05 -6.28 8.87
N ASP A 71 16.97 -6.64 10.15
CA ASP A 71 16.36 -7.85 10.68
C ASP A 71 15.08 -7.59 11.48
N SER A 72 14.46 -6.39 11.41
CA SER A 72 13.22 -6.12 12.18
C SER A 72 11.95 -6.76 11.58
N ALA A 73 12.06 -7.48 10.47
CA ALA A 73 10.92 -8.08 9.77
C ALA A 73 11.33 -9.39 9.09
N VAL A 74 10.34 -10.27 8.87
CA VAL A 74 10.51 -11.46 8.03
C VAL A 74 9.97 -11.13 6.63
N LEU A 75 10.84 -11.13 5.61
CA LEU A 75 10.42 -10.82 4.25
C LEU A 75 10.05 -12.11 3.51
N VAL A 76 8.81 -12.19 3.05
CA VAL A 76 8.25 -13.36 2.37
C VAL A 76 9.05 -13.72 1.11
N ASN A 77 9.55 -12.70 0.40
CA ASN A 77 10.33 -12.86 -0.83
C ASN A 77 11.74 -13.43 -0.62
N ASP A 78 12.22 -13.53 0.63
CA ASP A 78 13.52 -14.16 0.93
C ASP A 78 13.43 -15.71 0.98
N PHE A 79 12.26 -16.29 0.75
CA PHE A 79 11.99 -17.72 0.86
C PHE A 79 11.52 -18.34 -0.46
N GLN A 80 11.97 -19.57 -0.74
CA GLN A 80 11.62 -20.30 -1.97
C GLN A 80 10.26 -21.02 -1.88
N SER A 81 9.69 -21.17 -0.69
CA SER A 81 8.40 -21.86 -0.49
C SER A 81 7.75 -21.50 0.84
N VAL A 82 6.43 -21.63 0.91
CA VAL A 82 5.64 -21.36 2.12
C VAL A 82 6.09 -22.28 3.25
N LYS A 83 6.49 -23.52 2.92
CA LYS A 83 7.05 -24.48 3.88
C LYS A 83 8.36 -23.98 4.48
N SER A 84 9.26 -23.41 3.67
CA SER A 84 10.53 -22.86 4.16
C SER A 84 10.31 -21.62 5.05
N LEU A 85 9.41 -20.72 4.65
CA LEU A 85 8.98 -19.57 5.46
C LEU A 85 8.40 -20.02 6.80
N ALA A 86 7.45 -20.96 6.80
CA ALA A 86 6.83 -21.48 8.02
C ALA A 86 7.85 -22.15 8.96
N SER A 87 8.81 -22.89 8.39
CA SER A 87 9.90 -23.52 9.17
C SER A 87 10.80 -22.47 9.80
N PHE A 88 11.10 -21.39 9.08
CA PHE A 88 11.89 -20.28 9.60
C PHE A 88 11.17 -19.52 10.72
N ILE A 89 9.87 -19.23 10.56
CA ILE A 89 9.06 -18.59 11.60
C ILE A 89 9.06 -19.46 12.87
N LYS A 90 8.86 -20.78 12.75
CA LYS A 90 8.92 -21.71 13.89
C LYS A 90 10.28 -21.69 14.59
N LYS A 91 11.38 -21.62 13.82
CA LYS A 91 12.73 -21.52 14.37
C LYS A 91 12.94 -20.24 15.19
N ILE A 92 12.45 -19.10 14.69
CA ILE A 92 12.49 -17.83 15.44
C ILE A 92 11.61 -17.93 16.68
N ASP A 93 10.41 -18.49 16.53
CA ASP A 93 9.46 -18.62 17.63
C ASP A 93 10.02 -19.43 18.81
N SER A 94 10.69 -20.55 18.51
CA SER A 94 11.28 -21.44 19.53
C SER A 94 12.58 -20.93 20.15
N ASN A 95 13.14 -19.81 19.68
CA ASN A 95 14.42 -19.29 20.15
C ASN A 95 14.29 -17.82 20.57
N THR A 96 14.18 -17.59 21.87
CA THR A 96 14.05 -16.25 22.47
C THR A 96 15.17 -15.30 22.04
N SER A 97 16.43 -15.77 22.05
CA SER A 97 17.56 -14.92 21.65
C SER A 97 17.47 -14.51 20.17
N LEU A 98 17.06 -15.44 19.30
CA LEU A 98 16.87 -15.15 17.88
C LEU A 98 15.72 -14.16 17.68
N TYR A 99 14.59 -14.36 18.36
CA TYR A 99 13.45 -13.43 18.32
C TYR A 99 13.84 -12.02 18.81
N SER A 100 14.63 -11.92 19.89
CA SER A 100 15.05 -10.63 20.43
C SER A 100 15.80 -9.76 19.42
N HIS A 101 16.55 -10.36 18.47
CA HIS A 101 17.20 -9.61 17.40
C HIS A 101 16.21 -8.83 16.52
N TYR A 102 15.05 -9.41 16.20
CA TYR A 102 14.00 -8.74 15.41
C TYR A 102 13.38 -7.53 16.12
N THR A 103 13.49 -7.48 17.45
CA THR A 103 12.91 -6.41 18.27
C THR A 103 13.94 -5.48 18.91
N ARG A 104 15.24 -5.65 18.60
CA ARG A 104 16.34 -4.93 19.28
C ARG A 104 16.27 -3.42 19.11
N TYR A 105 15.70 -2.94 18.01
CA TYR A 105 15.53 -1.52 17.73
C TYR A 105 14.72 -0.78 18.82
N LYS A 106 13.89 -1.51 19.59
CA LYS A 106 13.11 -0.93 20.69
C LYS A 106 13.98 -0.44 21.85
N THR A 107 15.13 -1.06 22.07
CA THR A 107 16.06 -0.69 23.15
C THR A 107 17.34 -0.03 22.62
N GLN A 108 17.76 -0.39 21.42
CA GLN A 108 19.00 0.09 20.81
C GLN A 108 18.78 1.24 19.81
N GLY A 109 17.53 1.55 19.48
CA GLY A 109 17.16 2.58 18.51
C GLY A 109 17.17 2.11 17.06
N VAL A 110 16.83 3.03 16.16
CA VAL A 110 16.77 2.80 14.70
C VAL A 110 18.19 2.86 14.13
N SER A 111 18.64 1.74 13.54
CA SER A 111 19.95 1.64 12.88
C SER A 111 19.92 1.97 11.39
N ASN A 112 18.73 1.94 10.78
CA ASN A 112 18.56 2.27 9.37
C ASN A 112 18.75 3.78 9.14
N SER A 113 19.85 4.13 8.47
CA SER A 113 20.21 5.51 8.16
C SER A 113 19.30 6.12 7.08
N VAL A 114 18.83 5.34 6.11
CA VAL A 114 17.88 5.79 5.08
C VAL A 114 16.58 6.22 5.76
N LEU A 115 16.04 5.38 6.63
CA LEU A 115 14.83 5.68 7.39
C LEU A 115 15.01 6.93 8.28
N SER A 116 16.10 6.95 9.05
CA SER A 116 16.40 8.05 9.97
C SER A 116 16.57 9.38 9.23
N ASN A 117 17.27 9.38 8.10
CA ASN A 117 17.46 10.58 7.28
C ASN A 117 16.15 11.01 6.61
N THR A 118 15.30 10.07 6.21
CA THR A 118 14.00 10.37 5.61
C THR A 118 13.10 11.11 6.60
N PHE A 119 12.97 10.61 7.83
CA PHE A 119 12.17 11.28 8.86
C PHE A 119 12.75 12.63 9.28
N LYS A 120 14.08 12.75 9.42
CA LYS A 120 14.74 14.03 9.76
C LYS A 120 14.53 15.11 8.70
N ASN A 121 14.53 14.73 7.42
CA ASN A 121 14.40 15.66 6.30
C ASN A 121 12.95 15.79 5.78
N GLN A 122 11.98 15.21 6.48
CA GLN A 122 10.59 15.23 6.08
C GLN A 122 10.05 16.67 6.11
N LYS A 123 9.47 17.12 4.99
CA LYS A 123 8.97 18.50 4.82
C LYS A 123 7.53 18.71 5.27
N PHE A 124 6.84 17.64 5.62
CA PHE A 124 5.44 17.64 6.02
C PHE A 124 5.29 16.95 7.37
N SER A 125 4.30 17.39 8.14
CA SER A 125 3.99 16.78 9.42
C SER A 125 3.37 15.39 9.21
N PRO A 126 3.74 14.39 10.04
CA PRO A 126 2.99 13.15 10.16
C PRO A 126 1.49 13.42 10.45
N MET A 127 0.65 12.50 10.02
CA MET A 127 -0.80 12.62 10.25
C MET A 127 -1.09 12.69 11.76
N GLY A 128 -1.88 13.67 12.18
CA GLY A 128 -2.25 13.87 13.59
C GLY A 128 -1.19 14.57 14.45
N VAL A 129 -0.07 15.02 13.87
CA VAL A 129 0.96 15.81 14.56
C VAL A 129 0.85 17.27 14.13
N ASP A 130 0.79 18.17 15.10
CA ASP A 130 0.86 19.62 14.87
C ASP A 130 2.21 20.16 15.35
N ASP A 131 3.16 20.27 14.41
CA ASP A 131 4.53 20.74 14.66
C ASP A 131 4.90 21.97 13.81
N GLY A 132 3.89 22.65 13.27
CA GLY A 132 4.06 23.81 12.39
C GLY A 132 4.44 23.50 10.94
N ARG A 133 4.74 22.24 10.58
CA ARG A 133 4.87 21.82 9.17
C ARG A 133 3.49 21.60 8.54
N PRO A 134 3.34 21.80 7.21
CA PRO A 134 2.09 21.45 6.53
C PRO A 134 1.79 19.97 6.70
N ASN A 135 0.52 19.60 6.87
CA ASN A 135 0.13 18.20 6.81
C ASN A 135 0.45 17.61 5.42
N PHE A 136 0.53 16.28 5.35
CA PHE A 136 0.90 15.57 4.12
C PHE A 136 -0.04 15.87 2.92
N ILE A 137 -1.33 16.13 3.15
CA ILE A 137 -2.29 16.45 2.09
C ILE A 137 -1.95 17.82 1.49
N SER A 138 -1.84 18.84 2.34
CA SER A 138 -1.49 20.20 1.92
C SER A 138 -0.11 20.24 1.25
N ALA A 139 0.88 19.54 1.79
CA ALA A 139 2.20 19.44 1.17
C ALA A 139 2.15 18.78 -0.21
N SER A 140 1.34 17.73 -0.36
CA SER A 140 1.13 17.03 -1.64
C SER A 140 0.43 17.93 -2.67
N GLN A 141 -0.62 18.64 -2.26
CA GLN A 141 -1.35 19.59 -3.12
C GLN A 141 -0.45 20.74 -3.58
N CYS A 142 0.34 21.32 -2.67
CA CYS A 142 1.34 22.33 -3.01
C CYS A 142 2.39 21.79 -3.98
N GLY A 143 2.84 20.55 -3.79
CA GLY A 143 3.78 19.89 -4.70
C GLY A 143 3.21 19.69 -6.11
N ALA A 144 1.93 19.33 -6.23
CA ALA A 144 1.23 19.21 -7.50
C ALA A 144 1.08 20.58 -8.19
N CYS A 145 0.59 21.58 -7.46
CA CYS A 145 0.46 22.96 -7.93
C CYS A 145 1.80 23.52 -8.42
N HIS A 146 2.87 23.32 -7.65
CA HIS A 146 4.21 23.78 -8.04
C HIS A 146 4.71 23.12 -9.32
N ARG A 147 4.44 21.82 -9.53
CA ARG A 147 4.79 21.13 -10.79
C ARG A 147 4.00 21.62 -11.98
N LEU A 148 2.74 22.02 -11.79
CA LEU A 148 1.90 22.59 -12.85
C LEU A 148 2.39 23.98 -13.27
N HIS A 149 2.73 24.84 -12.31
CA HIS A 149 3.15 26.22 -12.59
C HIS A 149 4.64 26.37 -12.91
N TYR A 150 5.49 25.46 -12.44
CA TYR A 150 6.94 25.49 -12.64
C TYR A 150 7.43 24.15 -13.22
N PRO A 151 7.06 23.83 -14.47
CA PRO A 151 7.42 22.56 -15.10
C PRO A 151 8.94 22.46 -15.25
N ARG A 152 9.56 21.51 -14.56
CA ARG A 152 10.97 21.15 -14.78
C ARG A 152 11.08 20.34 -16.08
N LYS A 153 12.17 20.55 -16.84
CA LYS A 153 12.55 19.64 -17.94
C LYS A 153 12.50 18.21 -17.41
N SER A 154 11.66 17.37 -18.01
CA SER A 154 11.42 16.03 -17.49
C SER A 154 12.73 15.24 -17.59
N THR A 155 13.34 14.95 -16.43
CA THR A 155 14.17 13.75 -16.35
C THR A 155 13.17 12.61 -16.45
N GLY A 156 13.18 11.92 -17.60
CA GLY A 156 12.21 10.90 -18.02
C GLY A 156 11.48 10.26 -16.85
N SER A 157 10.17 10.50 -16.82
CA SER A 157 9.26 10.04 -15.79
C SER A 157 9.37 8.53 -15.60
N LYS A 158 10.18 8.10 -14.63
CA LYS A 158 9.86 6.90 -13.85
C LYS A 158 8.61 7.25 -13.03
N HIS A 159 7.46 7.40 -13.68
CA HIS A 159 6.21 7.14 -12.99
C HIS A 159 6.35 5.74 -12.42
N ILE A 160 6.03 5.58 -11.12
CA ILE A 160 6.04 4.27 -10.46
C ILE A 160 5.13 3.37 -11.28
N LYS A 161 5.72 2.52 -12.12
CA LYS A 161 5.01 1.49 -12.87
C LYS A 161 4.91 0.32 -11.94
N CYS A 162 3.89 0.33 -11.08
CA CYS A 162 3.52 -0.87 -10.37
C CYS A 162 3.28 -1.96 -11.41
N PRO A 163 3.89 -3.16 -11.28
CA PRO A 163 3.56 -4.26 -12.16
C PRO A 163 2.09 -4.63 -11.99
N MET A 164 1.54 -5.29 -13.00
CA MET A 164 0.20 -5.86 -12.89
C MET A 164 0.17 -6.85 -11.72
N PRO A 165 -0.88 -6.84 -10.88
CA PRO A 165 -1.01 -7.78 -9.79
C PRO A 165 -0.89 -9.23 -10.29
N VAL A 166 -0.13 -10.02 -9.53
CA VAL A 166 0.06 -11.46 -9.76
C VAL A 166 -0.67 -12.24 -8.68
N GLU A 167 -1.12 -13.44 -9.01
CA GLU A 167 -1.57 -14.39 -8.00
C GLU A 167 -0.39 -14.70 -7.07
N PHE A 168 -0.63 -14.65 -5.76
CA PHE A 168 0.42 -15.02 -4.82
C PHE A 168 0.81 -16.48 -5.05
N SER A 169 2.03 -16.70 -5.49
CA SER A 169 2.61 -18.03 -5.64
C SER A 169 4.11 -17.96 -5.39
N MET A 170 4.58 -18.74 -4.43
CA MET A 170 6.02 -18.90 -4.20
C MET A 170 6.67 -19.87 -5.19
N GLU A 171 5.86 -20.73 -5.84
CA GLU A 171 6.34 -21.71 -6.82
C GLU A 171 6.31 -21.15 -8.25
N ASN A 172 5.42 -20.18 -8.50
CA ASN A 172 5.21 -19.61 -9.83
C ASN A 172 4.79 -18.13 -9.73
N PRO A 173 5.71 -17.24 -9.34
CA PRO A 173 5.40 -15.84 -8.97
C PRO A 173 4.90 -14.97 -10.14
N ASP A 174 4.99 -15.46 -11.38
CA ASP A 174 4.67 -14.69 -12.59
C ASP A 174 3.27 -15.00 -13.15
N ILE A 175 2.41 -15.72 -12.43
CA ILE A 175 1.02 -15.92 -12.85
C ILE A 175 0.29 -14.58 -12.71
N LEU A 176 0.26 -13.82 -13.81
CA LEU A 176 -0.49 -12.58 -13.91
C LEU A 176 -1.96 -12.84 -13.60
N LEU A 177 -2.56 -11.99 -12.76
CA LEU A 177 -4.01 -11.88 -12.66
C LEU A 177 -4.51 -11.34 -13.99
N SER A 178 -4.80 -12.26 -14.92
CA SER A 178 -5.19 -11.96 -16.30
C SER A 178 -6.57 -12.50 -16.62
N LYS A 179 -7.20 -13.18 -15.65
CA LYS A 179 -8.56 -13.68 -15.82
C LYS A 179 -9.52 -12.49 -15.86
N PRO A 180 -10.41 -12.43 -16.85
CA PRO A 180 -11.35 -11.33 -17.00
C PRO A 180 -12.23 -11.06 -15.78
N ASN A 181 -12.49 -12.08 -14.96
CA ASN A 181 -13.28 -11.96 -13.72
C ASN A 181 -12.46 -11.65 -12.46
N ASP A 182 -11.14 -11.46 -12.58
CA ASP A 182 -10.31 -11.12 -11.44
C ASP A 182 -10.49 -9.66 -11.05
N TYR A 183 -10.89 -9.43 -9.80
CA TYR A 183 -11.18 -8.10 -9.27
C TYR A 183 -9.96 -7.17 -9.28
N PHE A 184 -8.80 -7.67 -8.88
CA PHE A 184 -7.59 -6.85 -8.77
C PHE A 184 -7.03 -6.51 -10.14
N ALA A 185 -7.14 -7.44 -11.10
CA ALA A 185 -6.81 -7.19 -12.50
C ALA A 185 -7.71 -6.11 -13.13
N GLN A 186 -9.03 -6.22 -12.93
CA GLN A 186 -10.00 -5.23 -13.41
C GLN A 186 -9.71 -3.84 -12.85
N GLU A 187 -9.57 -3.72 -11.53
CA GLU A 187 -9.25 -2.44 -10.90
C GLU A 187 -7.89 -1.91 -11.38
N TYR A 188 -6.85 -2.74 -11.47
CA TYR A 188 -5.54 -2.29 -11.94
C TYR A 188 -5.60 -1.66 -13.34
N ILE A 189 -6.19 -2.37 -14.31
CA ILE A 189 -6.31 -1.87 -15.69
C ILE A 189 -7.16 -0.59 -15.73
N TYR A 190 -8.28 -0.59 -15.01
CA TYR A 190 -9.17 0.58 -14.94
C TYR A 190 -8.45 1.80 -14.35
N ARG A 191 -7.71 1.63 -13.25
CA ARG A 191 -6.92 2.71 -12.61
C ARG A 191 -5.79 3.20 -13.51
N GLN A 192 -5.19 2.33 -14.30
CA GLN A 192 -4.20 2.72 -15.29
C GLN A 192 -4.82 3.66 -16.34
N TYR A 193 -5.97 3.30 -16.90
CA TYR A 193 -6.67 4.17 -17.85
C TYR A 193 -7.13 5.48 -17.23
N GLN A 194 -7.60 5.48 -15.98
CA GLN A 194 -7.90 6.72 -15.25
C GLN A 194 -6.65 7.60 -15.10
N SER A 195 -5.49 7.03 -14.78
CA SER A 195 -4.24 7.77 -14.64
C SER A 195 -3.80 8.40 -15.97
N GLU A 196 -3.87 7.66 -17.07
CA GLU A 196 -3.53 8.15 -18.41
C GLU A 196 -4.50 9.25 -18.89
N ALA A 197 -5.80 9.08 -18.61
CA ALA A 197 -6.80 10.11 -18.87
C ALA A 197 -6.51 11.38 -18.05
N LEU A 198 -6.18 11.25 -16.76
CA LEU A 198 -5.85 12.38 -15.90
C LEU A 198 -4.66 13.17 -16.43
N VAL A 199 -3.59 12.50 -16.86
CA VAL A 199 -2.42 13.16 -17.48
C VAL A 199 -2.85 13.96 -18.70
N THR A 200 -3.73 13.41 -19.54
CA THR A 200 -4.26 14.09 -20.72
C THR A 200 -5.07 15.33 -20.35
N TYR A 201 -5.94 15.24 -19.35
CA TYR A 201 -6.76 16.36 -18.88
C TYR A 201 -5.94 17.45 -18.16
N LEU A 202 -4.87 17.08 -17.46
CA LEU A 202 -3.94 18.05 -16.86
C LEU A 202 -3.14 18.82 -17.90
N GLN A 203 -2.90 18.23 -19.08
CA GLN A 203 -2.18 18.89 -20.18
C GLN A 203 -3.09 19.74 -21.07
N LYS A 204 -4.38 19.40 -21.17
CA LYS A 204 -5.36 20.16 -21.95
C LYS A 204 -5.86 21.36 -21.14
N SER A 205 -5.80 22.56 -21.71
CA SER A 205 -6.48 23.72 -21.14
C SER A 205 -8.00 23.55 -21.28
N GLY A 206 -8.71 23.44 -20.16
CA GLY A 206 -10.18 23.35 -20.14
C GLY A 206 -10.72 22.87 -18.80
N ASN A 207 -12.00 23.11 -18.56
CA ASN A 207 -12.71 22.54 -17.42
C ASN A 207 -13.05 21.09 -17.73
N TRP A 208 -12.77 20.19 -16.79
CA TRP A 208 -13.17 18.79 -16.85
C TRP A 208 -13.68 18.39 -15.47
N THR A 209 -14.59 17.42 -15.46
CA THR A 209 -15.21 16.88 -14.27
C THR A 209 -14.61 15.53 -13.93
N TYR A 210 -14.88 15.05 -12.72
CA TYR A 210 -14.53 13.68 -12.35
C TYR A 210 -15.26 12.64 -13.22
N LEU A 211 -16.45 12.98 -13.72
CA LEU A 211 -17.19 12.16 -14.66
C LEU A 211 -16.48 12.02 -16.01
N ASP A 212 -15.91 13.12 -16.54
CA ASP A 212 -15.16 13.07 -17.81
C ASP A 212 -13.98 12.09 -17.70
N LEU A 213 -13.29 12.11 -16.55
CA LEU A 213 -12.22 11.18 -16.25
C LEU A 213 -12.71 9.72 -16.21
N TYR A 214 -13.83 9.47 -15.53
CA TYR A 214 -14.43 8.16 -15.40
C TYR A 214 -14.90 7.62 -16.76
N ASN A 215 -15.63 8.42 -17.53
CA ASN A 215 -16.13 8.08 -18.86
C ASN A 215 -14.99 7.75 -19.82
N ASN A 216 -13.92 8.55 -19.83
CA ASN A 216 -12.78 8.30 -20.70
C ASN A 216 -12.13 6.95 -20.41
N ALA A 217 -11.86 6.67 -19.13
CA ALA A 217 -11.26 5.41 -18.71
C ALA A 217 -12.17 4.22 -18.98
N TYR A 218 -13.48 4.36 -18.73
CA TYR A 218 -14.47 3.32 -18.96
C TYR A 218 -14.64 3.01 -20.44
N MET A 219 -14.80 4.02 -21.30
CA MET A 219 -14.94 3.84 -22.74
C MET A 219 -13.69 3.20 -23.35
N ARG A 220 -12.52 3.53 -22.82
CA ARG A 220 -11.27 2.88 -23.23
C ARG A 220 -11.18 1.44 -22.76
N LEU A 221 -11.54 1.15 -21.51
CA LEU A 221 -11.63 -0.23 -21.02
C LEU A 221 -12.59 -1.06 -21.88
N ALA A 222 -13.75 -0.49 -22.21
CA ALA A 222 -14.77 -1.16 -23.02
C ALA A 222 -14.31 -1.45 -24.45
N LYS A 223 -13.46 -0.59 -25.01
CA LYS A 223 -12.88 -0.76 -26.33
C LYS A 223 -11.71 -1.74 -26.34
N ASP A 224 -10.76 -1.55 -25.43
CA ASP A 224 -9.47 -2.23 -25.46
C ASP A 224 -9.56 -3.62 -24.81
N ARG A 225 -10.40 -3.78 -23.78
CA ARG A 225 -10.52 -4.99 -22.93
C ARG A 225 -11.97 -5.25 -22.51
N PRO A 226 -12.92 -5.44 -23.46
CA PRO A 226 -14.35 -5.61 -23.15
C PRO A 226 -14.62 -6.77 -22.17
N GLU A 227 -13.76 -7.78 -22.13
CA GLU A 227 -13.86 -8.91 -21.22
C GLU A 227 -13.69 -8.51 -19.74
N PHE A 228 -13.04 -7.37 -19.44
CA PHE A 228 -12.89 -6.85 -18.08
C PHE A 228 -14.06 -5.95 -17.63
N ILE A 229 -15.06 -5.69 -18.48
CA ILE A 229 -16.27 -4.97 -18.07
C ILE A 229 -17.15 -5.90 -17.23
N SER A 230 -17.05 -5.79 -15.91
CA SER A 230 -17.94 -6.51 -15.00
C SER A 230 -19.23 -5.72 -14.70
N GLN A 231 -20.29 -6.43 -14.31
CA GLN A 231 -21.53 -5.82 -13.77
C GLN A 231 -21.24 -4.85 -12.62
N ARG A 232 -20.13 -5.03 -11.91
CA ARG A 232 -19.69 -4.14 -10.83
C ARG A 232 -19.11 -2.83 -11.34
N ILE A 233 -18.32 -2.84 -12.42
CA ILE A 233 -17.86 -1.59 -13.04
C ILE A 233 -19.08 -0.81 -13.56
N ILE A 234 -20.02 -1.53 -14.19
CA ILE A 234 -21.29 -0.95 -14.63
C ILE A 234 -22.09 -0.39 -13.46
N SER A 235 -22.21 -1.11 -12.34
CA SER A 235 -22.96 -0.64 -11.16
C SER A 235 -22.29 0.53 -10.46
N ASN A 236 -20.95 0.54 -10.38
CA ASN A 236 -20.19 1.67 -9.85
C ASN A 236 -20.39 2.91 -10.71
N PHE A 237 -20.41 2.75 -12.04
CA PHE A 237 -20.70 3.84 -12.95
C PHE A 237 -22.12 4.37 -12.77
N LYS A 238 -23.12 3.48 -12.74
CA LYS A 238 -24.53 3.86 -12.52
C LYS A 238 -24.73 4.59 -11.19
N ARG A 239 -24.21 4.03 -10.10
CA ARG A 239 -24.28 4.65 -8.77
C ARG A 239 -23.64 6.04 -8.77
N TYR A 240 -22.51 6.19 -9.45
CA TYR A 240 -21.86 7.50 -9.56
C TYR A 240 -22.71 8.50 -10.37
N ALA A 241 -23.32 8.07 -11.48
CA ALA A 241 -24.24 8.91 -12.24
C ALA A 241 -25.47 9.33 -11.40
N GLU A 242 -26.05 8.40 -10.65
CA GLU A 242 -27.18 8.64 -9.75
C GLU A 242 -26.83 9.60 -8.60
N GLU A 243 -25.68 9.42 -7.94
CA GLU A 243 -25.19 10.28 -6.85
C GLU A 243 -24.85 11.71 -7.32
N ASN A 244 -24.73 11.93 -8.63
CA ASN A 244 -24.40 13.25 -9.22
C ASN A 244 -25.55 13.79 -10.10
N GLU A 245 -26.79 13.32 -9.90
CA GLU A 245 -28.02 13.79 -10.57
C GLU A 245 -27.96 13.82 -12.11
N MET A 246 -27.49 12.73 -12.71
CA MET A 246 -27.44 12.54 -14.17
C MET A 246 -28.47 11.55 -14.71
#